data_AF-A0A0B1SV86-F1
#
_entry.id   AF-A0A0B1SV86-F1
#
_cell.length_a   1.000
_cell.length_b   1.000
_cell.length_c   1.000
_cell.angle_alpha   90.00
_cell.angle_beta   90.00
_cell.angle_gamma   90.00
#
_symmetry.space_group_name_H-M   'P 1'
#
loop_
_entity.id
_entity.type
_entity.pdbx_description
1 polymer ?
#
loop_
_entity_poly.entity_id
_entity_poly.type
_entity_poly.pdbx_seq_one_letter_code
_entity_poly.pdbx_strand_id
1 'polypeptide(L)'
;MGTLARLELTVGKEVREHGLVEEFDPQLNCHVLDEEKLLDHLEDRMNSDSGGVIVDYHGVDFFPERWFDFVIVLRCSNTLLYDRLEQRGYDPHKIRENIECEIFGSLLEEAKDSYKEEIIHELQSETVDQMHANIDYMCQMWQRIRYGVRWKPDERLALAIRALNLKSVKTVNISLDPLYSGNLSIRTFWHSILSPKVRLTNPAVKVSAQIRNDRQPPFFIATLDNGKKLHFKTDKMPAMDLIMRFNKLLGNPELGKSGTRPRQKL
;
A
#
# COMPACT_ATOMS: atom_id res chain seq x y z
N MET A 1 -16.88 5.00 -17.25
CA MET A 1 -16.10 6.04 -16.55
C MET A 1 -16.85 6.38 -15.28
N GLY A 2 -16.52 5.74 -14.16
CA GLY A 2 -17.16 6.00 -12.88
C GLY A 2 -16.49 7.20 -12.22
N THR A 3 -17.26 8.25 -11.94
CA THR A 3 -16.86 9.39 -11.13
C THR A 3 -16.38 8.88 -9.77
N LEU A 4 -15.06 8.88 -9.56
CA LEU A 4 -14.46 8.57 -8.26
C LEU A 4 -14.72 9.78 -7.35
N ALA A 5 -15.77 9.72 -6.53
CA ALA A 5 -15.88 10.61 -5.38
C ALA A 5 -14.64 10.37 -4.51
N ARG A 6 -13.75 11.35 -4.46
CA ARG A 6 -12.55 11.36 -3.63
C ARG A 6 -12.83 12.25 -2.44
N LEU A 7 -12.37 11.83 -1.27
CA LEU A 7 -12.47 12.65 -0.07
C LEU A 7 -11.19 13.47 0.01
N GLU A 8 -11.26 14.74 -0.38
CA GLU A 8 -10.19 15.70 -0.16
C GLU A 8 -10.31 16.24 1.26
N LEU A 9 -9.24 16.08 2.03
CA LEU A 9 -9.11 16.51 3.41
C LEU A 9 -8.07 17.62 3.48
N THR A 10 -8.52 18.87 3.44
CA THR A 10 -7.66 20.00 3.80
C THR A 10 -7.68 20.15 5.32
N VAL A 11 -6.61 19.74 6.00
CA VAL A 11 -6.56 19.72 7.47
C VAL A 11 -6.81 21.12 8.05
N GLY A 12 -6.24 22.17 7.43
CA GLY A 12 -6.47 23.55 7.87
C GLY A 12 -7.92 24.03 7.79
N LYS A 13 -8.78 23.41 6.97
CA LYS A 13 -10.23 23.70 6.95
C LYS A 13 -10.96 22.94 8.04
N GLU A 14 -10.67 21.65 8.19
CA GLU A 14 -11.27 20.80 9.23
C GLU A 14 -11.05 21.38 10.63
N VAL A 15 -9.82 21.85 10.90
CA VAL A 15 -9.44 22.48 12.16
C VAL A 15 -10.26 23.74 12.46
N ARG A 16 -10.49 24.58 11.43
CA ARG A 16 -11.28 25.82 11.57
C ARG A 16 -12.77 25.55 11.74
N GLU A 17 -13.31 24.58 11.00
CA GLU A 17 -14.74 24.26 11.02
C GLU A 17 -15.17 23.55 12.30
N HIS A 18 -14.30 22.71 12.87
CA HIS A 18 -14.60 21.89 14.04
C HIS A 18 -13.96 22.40 15.33
N GLY A 19 -13.25 23.54 15.28
CA GLY A 19 -12.64 24.18 16.44
C GLY A 19 -11.58 23.30 17.11
N LEU A 20 -10.77 22.59 16.31
CA LEU A 20 -9.74 21.66 16.78
C LEU A 20 -8.45 22.39 17.12
N VAL A 21 -8.58 23.45 17.92
CA VAL A 21 -7.47 24.32 18.32
C VAL A 21 -7.40 24.37 19.83
N GLU A 22 -6.18 24.48 20.36
CA GLU A 22 -5.93 24.69 21.79
C GLU A 22 -5.98 26.19 22.13
N GLU A 23 -4.82 26.79 22.36
CA GLU A 23 -4.64 28.18 22.75
C GLU A 23 -4.22 29.04 21.54
N PHE A 24 -4.50 30.34 21.61
CA PHE A 24 -4.03 31.29 20.61
C PHE A 24 -2.60 31.69 20.93
N ASP A 25 -1.67 31.49 20.01
CA ASP A 25 -0.29 31.96 20.11
C ASP A 25 -0.22 33.45 19.69
N PRO A 26 0.02 34.38 20.64
CA PRO A 26 0.09 35.80 20.35
C PRO A 26 1.40 36.21 19.65
N GLN A 27 2.44 35.38 19.65
CA GLN A 27 3.71 35.66 18.97
C GLN A 27 3.61 35.36 17.46
N LEU A 28 2.97 34.24 17.12
CA LEU A 28 2.78 33.80 15.74
C LEU A 28 1.43 34.23 15.13
N ASN A 29 0.56 34.85 15.94
CA ASN A 29 -0.78 35.30 15.56
C ASN A 29 -1.60 34.17 14.91
N CYS A 30 -1.50 32.97 15.48
CA CYS A 30 -2.19 31.77 15.00
C CYS A 30 -2.71 30.93 16.17
N HIS A 31 -3.68 30.06 15.89
CA HIS A 31 -4.14 29.09 16.89
C HIS A 31 -3.27 27.85 16.84
N VAL A 32 -2.84 27.37 18.02
CA VAL A 32 -2.13 26.09 18.15
C VAL A 32 -3.10 24.95 17.81
N LEU A 33 -2.65 24.03 16.97
CA LEU A 33 -3.43 22.87 16.57
C LEU A 33 -3.53 21.88 17.74
N ASP A 34 -4.74 21.40 18.03
CA ASP A 34 -4.93 20.26 18.94
C ASP A 34 -4.79 18.97 18.12
N GLU A 35 -3.57 18.42 18.11
CA GLU A 35 -3.21 17.23 17.32
C GLU A 35 -4.04 16.02 17.75
N GLU A 36 -4.22 15.77 19.05
CA GLU A 36 -4.98 14.62 19.55
C GLU A 36 -6.44 14.66 19.10
N LYS A 37 -7.11 15.81 19.24
CA LYS A 37 -8.50 15.95 18.76
C LYS A 37 -8.61 15.83 17.26
N LEU A 38 -7.63 16.33 16.50
CA LEU A 38 -7.61 16.17 15.06
C LEU A 38 -7.46 14.69 14.67
N LEU A 39 -6.58 13.96 15.35
CA LEU A 39 -6.39 12.54 15.08
C LEU A 39 -7.66 11.74 15.36
N ASP A 40 -8.31 11.98 16.50
CA ASP A 40 -9.58 11.33 16.86
C ASP A 40 -10.70 11.64 15.86
N HIS A 41 -10.79 12.89 15.40
CA HIS A 41 -11.78 13.32 14.39
C HIS A 41 -11.56 12.65 13.03
N LEU A 42 -10.30 12.42 12.64
CA LEU A 42 -9.94 11.83 11.35
C LEU A 42 -9.88 10.29 11.38
N GLU A 43 -9.72 9.67 12.54
CA GLU A 43 -9.51 8.22 12.72
C GLU A 43 -10.54 7.36 11.97
N ASP A 44 -11.84 7.65 12.15
CA ASP A 44 -12.91 6.89 11.50
C ASP A 44 -12.91 7.05 9.97
N ARG A 45 -12.57 8.25 9.47
CA ARG A 45 -12.49 8.54 8.03
C ARG A 45 -11.29 7.86 7.39
N MET A 46 -10.15 7.89 8.07
CA MET A 46 -8.90 7.29 7.61
C MET A 46 -8.92 5.75 7.69
N ASN A 47 -9.67 5.18 8.66
CA ASN A 47 -9.86 3.74 8.78
C ASN A 47 -10.98 3.17 7.90
N SER A 48 -11.75 4.01 7.20
CA SER A 48 -12.85 3.54 6.34
C SER A 48 -12.37 2.51 5.30
N ASP A 49 -13.10 1.40 5.17
CA ASP A 49 -12.85 0.36 4.16
C ASP A 49 -12.97 0.89 2.71
N SER A 50 -13.61 2.05 2.49
CA SER A 50 -13.64 2.70 1.19
C SER A 50 -12.28 3.26 0.76
N GLY A 51 -11.41 3.54 1.76
CA GLY A 51 -10.19 4.31 1.61
C GLY A 51 -10.44 5.57 0.80
N GLY A 52 -9.45 5.96 0.01
CA GLY A 52 -9.71 6.91 -1.07
C GLY A 52 -9.48 8.38 -0.69
N VAL A 53 -8.71 8.63 0.37
CA VAL A 53 -8.57 9.93 1.02
C VAL A 53 -7.27 10.60 0.58
N ILE A 54 -7.34 11.89 0.27
CA ILE A 54 -6.17 12.74 0.01
C ILE A 54 -6.11 13.74 1.16
N VAL A 55 -5.03 13.69 1.94
CA VAL A 55 -4.79 14.63 3.05
C VAL A 55 -3.80 15.69 2.58
N ASP A 56 -4.18 16.95 2.73
CA ASP A 56 -3.36 18.12 2.43
C ASP A 56 -3.05 18.87 3.73
N TYR A 57 -1.78 18.85 4.12
CA TYR A 57 -1.26 19.57 5.27
C TYR A 57 0.25 19.85 5.12
N HIS A 58 0.73 20.83 5.88
CA HIS A 58 2.12 21.32 5.86
C HIS A 58 2.94 20.80 7.04
N GLY A 59 2.55 19.64 7.59
CA GLY A 59 3.21 18.90 8.66
C GLY A 59 2.80 17.44 8.57
N VAL A 60 3.64 16.52 9.03
CA VAL A 60 3.45 15.08 8.80
C VAL A 60 3.80 14.19 9.98
N ASP A 61 4.48 14.72 10.99
CA ASP A 61 5.05 14.02 12.16
C ASP A 61 4.03 13.40 13.12
N PHE A 62 2.91 14.06 13.40
CA PHE A 62 1.91 13.56 14.34
C PHE A 62 0.93 12.55 13.73
N PHE A 63 0.92 12.38 12.40
CA PHE A 63 0.00 11.43 11.77
C PHE A 63 0.50 9.97 11.90
N PRO A 64 -0.38 9.01 12.22
CA PRO A 64 0.01 7.61 12.29
C PRO A 64 0.49 7.06 10.93
N GLU A 65 1.66 6.41 10.89
CA GLU A 65 2.24 5.78 9.68
C GLU A 65 1.23 4.89 8.93
N ARG A 66 0.36 4.19 9.67
CA ARG A 66 -0.66 3.28 9.14
C ARG A 66 -1.74 3.94 8.26
N TRP A 67 -1.86 5.26 8.29
CA TRP A 67 -2.90 5.99 7.55
C TRP A 67 -2.57 6.16 6.06
N PHE A 68 -1.29 6.17 5.71
CA PHE A 68 -0.86 6.55 4.36
C PHE A 68 -0.20 5.39 3.62
N ASP A 69 -0.67 5.13 2.39
CA ASP A 69 -0.03 4.18 1.47
C ASP A 69 1.19 4.81 0.77
N PHE A 70 1.19 6.14 0.60
CA PHE A 70 2.30 6.93 0.06
C PHE A 70 2.20 8.39 0.52
N VAL A 71 3.34 9.06 0.63
CA VAL A 71 3.49 10.45 1.05
C VAL A 71 4.16 11.22 -0.10
N ILE A 72 3.61 12.39 -0.44
CA ILE A 72 4.14 13.24 -1.50
C ILE A 72 4.62 14.55 -0.91
N VAL A 73 5.90 14.84 -1.10
CA VAL A 73 6.51 16.10 -0.69
C VAL A 73 6.71 16.94 -1.94
N LEU A 74 5.95 18.04 -2.05
CA LEU A 74 6.08 18.98 -3.16
C LEU A 74 7.24 19.93 -2.90
N ARG A 75 8.10 20.13 -3.91
CA ARG A 75 9.24 21.04 -3.88
C ARG A 75 9.08 22.16 -4.89
N CYS A 76 9.68 23.31 -4.59
CA CYS A 76 9.66 24.46 -5.47
C CYS A 76 10.95 25.27 -5.30
N SER A 77 11.48 25.86 -6.37
CA SER A 77 12.55 26.85 -6.22
C SER A 77 12.12 28.04 -5.38
N ASN A 78 13.05 28.51 -4.55
CA ASN A 78 12.83 29.58 -3.59
C ASN A 78 12.36 30.88 -4.24
N THR A 79 12.86 31.20 -5.44
CA THR A 79 12.47 32.40 -6.18
C THR A 79 11.01 32.36 -6.58
N LEU A 80 10.54 31.24 -7.14
CA LEU A 80 9.15 31.07 -7.53
C LEU A 80 8.23 30.96 -6.31
N LEU A 81 8.70 30.32 -5.25
CA LEU A 81 7.95 30.21 -4.01
C LEU A 81 7.75 31.59 -3.36
N TYR A 82 8.77 32.45 -3.37
CA TYR A 82 8.70 33.81 -2.86
C TYR A 82 7.61 34.60 -3.61
N ASP A 83 7.68 34.62 -4.94
CA ASP A 83 6.71 35.34 -5.78
C ASP A 83 5.27 34.87 -5.53
N ARG A 84 5.07 33.55 -5.34
CA ARG A 84 3.75 32.97 -5.03
C ARG A 84 3.23 33.38 -3.65
N LEU A 85 4.09 33.41 -2.63
CA LEU A 85 3.71 33.81 -1.27
C LEU A 85 3.44 35.31 -1.18
N GLU A 86 4.22 36.13 -1.89
CA GLU A 86 4.01 37.57 -2.00
C GLU A 86 2.68 37.89 -2.70
N GLN A 87 2.38 37.22 -3.82
CA GLN A 87 1.09 37.35 -4.52
C GLN A 87 -0.12 36.92 -3.67
N ARG A 88 0.09 36.02 -2.70
CA ARG A 88 -0.94 35.63 -1.72
C ARG A 88 -1.12 36.67 -0.60
N GLY A 89 -0.32 37.74 -0.58
CA GLY A 89 -0.40 38.82 0.41
C GLY A 89 0.12 38.43 1.79
N TYR A 90 1.09 37.51 1.85
CA TYR A 90 1.72 37.13 3.12
C TYR A 90 2.66 38.24 3.60
N ASP A 91 2.76 38.41 4.92
CA ASP A 91 3.71 39.35 5.51
C ASP A 91 5.17 38.92 5.24
N PRO A 92 6.13 39.84 5.04
CA PRO A 92 7.53 39.51 4.78
C PRO A 92 8.17 38.57 5.80
N HIS A 93 7.79 38.65 7.07
CA HIS A 93 8.29 37.73 8.11
C HIS A 93 7.84 36.29 7.82
N LYS A 94 6.55 36.11 7.52
CA LYS A 94 5.97 34.80 7.20
C LYS A 94 6.51 34.26 5.88
N ILE A 95 6.72 35.12 4.88
CA ILE A 95 7.37 34.70 3.62
C ILE A 95 8.77 34.17 3.92
N ARG A 96 9.55 34.90 4.72
CA ARG A 96 10.91 34.50 5.09
C ARG A 96 10.93 33.14 5.78
N GLU A 97 10.08 32.91 6.78
CA GLU A 97 10.00 31.61 7.48
C GLU A 97 9.68 30.45 6.54
N ASN A 98 8.70 30.62 5.63
CA ASN A 98 8.34 29.58 4.67
C ASN A 98 9.48 29.30 3.66
N ILE A 99 10.20 30.34 3.24
CA ILE A 99 11.35 30.18 2.35
C ILE A 99 12.51 29.50 3.07
N GLU A 100 12.80 29.87 4.32
CA GLU A 100 13.80 29.20 5.15
C GLU A 100 13.45 27.72 5.33
N CYS A 101 12.19 27.39 5.62
CA CYS A 101 11.69 26.01 5.71
C CYS A 101 11.93 25.21 4.42
N GLU A 102 11.65 25.79 3.24
CA GLU A 102 11.90 25.12 1.95
C GLU A 102 13.39 24.93 1.67
N ILE A 103 14.22 25.92 2.04
CA ILE A 103 15.69 25.87 1.90
C ILE A 103 16.29 24.73 2.74
N PHE A 104 15.87 24.63 4.00
CA PHE A 104 16.33 23.57 4.89
C PHE A 104 15.75 22.20 4.52
N GLY A 105 14.64 22.17 3.79
CA GLY A 105 13.97 20.91 3.43
C GLY A 105 13.31 20.26 4.63
N SER A 106 12.92 21.04 5.64
CA SER A 106 12.44 20.52 6.93
C SER A 106 11.28 19.53 6.76
N LEU A 107 10.32 19.80 5.87
CA LEU A 107 9.19 18.90 5.61
C LEU A 107 9.61 17.57 4.95
N LEU A 108 10.67 17.58 4.14
CA LEU A 108 11.18 16.35 3.54
C LEU A 108 11.89 15.50 4.59
N GLU A 109 12.67 16.13 5.48
CA GLU A 109 13.31 15.44 6.60
C GLU A 109 12.28 14.87 7.58
N GLU A 110 11.28 15.67 7.96
CA GLU A 110 10.18 15.25 8.83
C GLU A 110 9.40 14.06 8.25
N ALA A 111 9.15 14.07 6.93
CA ALA A 111 8.53 12.93 6.25
C ALA A 111 9.42 11.67 6.34
N LYS A 112 10.73 11.81 6.18
CA LYS A 112 11.68 10.68 6.25
C LYS A 112 11.84 10.13 7.66
N ASP A 113 11.70 10.96 8.67
CA ASP A 113 11.75 10.54 10.07
C ASP A 113 10.44 9.83 10.49
N SER A 114 9.32 10.22 9.90
CA SER A 114 7.98 9.74 10.27
C SER A 114 7.51 8.52 9.46
N TYR A 115 8.00 8.36 8.23
CA TYR A 115 7.56 7.32 7.29
C TYR A 115 8.73 6.57 6.67
N LYS A 116 8.45 5.36 6.16
CA LYS A 116 9.44 4.60 5.39
C LYS A 116 9.80 5.33 4.10
N GLU A 117 11.09 5.45 3.83
CA GLU A 117 11.60 6.12 2.63
C GLU A 117 11.01 5.58 1.31
N GLU A 118 10.63 4.29 1.29
CA GLU A 118 10.05 3.65 0.11
C GLU A 118 8.64 4.14 -0.28
N ILE A 119 7.93 4.79 0.64
CA ILE A 119 6.60 5.35 0.40
C ILE A 119 6.63 6.87 0.21
N ILE A 120 7.79 7.51 0.33
CA ILE A 120 7.97 8.96 0.22
C ILE A 120 8.39 9.32 -1.20
N HIS A 121 7.68 10.27 -1.80
CA HIS A 121 7.92 10.73 -3.16
C HIS A 121 8.09 12.25 -3.21
N GLU A 122 9.29 12.69 -3.59
CA GLU A 122 9.60 14.10 -3.80
C GLU A 122 9.25 14.50 -5.23
N LEU A 123 8.39 15.52 -5.39
CA LEU A 123 7.92 15.99 -6.69
C LEU A 123 8.12 17.49 -6.86
N GLN A 124 8.70 17.90 -8.00
CA GLN A 124 8.84 19.32 -8.36
C GLN A 124 7.49 19.91 -8.80
N SER A 125 7.15 21.12 -8.33
CA SER A 125 5.84 21.77 -8.54
C SER A 125 5.94 23.27 -8.86
N GLU A 126 6.69 23.60 -9.91
CA GLU A 126 7.00 24.95 -10.37
C GLU A 126 6.11 25.40 -11.54
N THR A 127 5.78 24.48 -12.46
CA THR A 127 5.01 24.77 -13.67
C THR A 127 3.70 23.99 -13.75
N VAL A 128 2.79 24.44 -14.61
CA VAL A 128 1.52 23.75 -14.89
C VAL A 128 1.79 22.37 -15.52
N ASP A 129 2.81 22.25 -16.38
CA ASP A 129 3.20 20.96 -16.98
C ASP A 129 3.69 19.97 -15.93
N GLN A 130 4.49 20.43 -14.96
CA GLN A 130 4.91 19.60 -13.82
C GLN A 130 3.70 19.19 -12.97
N MET A 131 2.75 20.09 -12.74
CA MET A 131 1.50 19.76 -12.04
C MET A 131 0.73 18.66 -12.79
N HIS A 132 0.60 18.73 -14.11
CA HIS A 132 -0.02 17.65 -14.91
C HIS A 132 0.75 16.33 -14.78
N ALA A 133 2.07 16.36 -14.88
CA ALA A 133 2.91 15.17 -14.72
C ALA A 133 2.77 14.56 -13.31
N ASN A 134 2.71 15.39 -12.27
CA ASN A 134 2.52 14.97 -10.88
C ASN A 134 1.14 14.32 -10.71
N ILE A 135 0.09 14.90 -11.28
CA ILE A 135 -1.26 14.33 -11.26
C ILE A 135 -1.26 12.96 -11.97
N ASP A 136 -0.61 12.83 -13.12
CA ASP A 136 -0.53 11.56 -13.85
C ASP A 136 0.26 10.52 -13.04
N TYR A 137 1.36 10.92 -12.43
CA TYR A 137 2.16 10.07 -11.55
C TYR A 137 1.35 9.57 -10.36
N MET A 138 0.67 10.47 -9.64
CA MET A 138 -0.25 10.16 -8.55
C MET A 138 -1.38 9.22 -9.01
N CYS A 139 -1.95 9.47 -10.18
CA CYS A 139 -3.00 8.62 -10.75
C CYS A 139 -2.48 7.22 -11.08
N GLN A 140 -1.25 7.07 -11.54
CA GLN A 140 -0.63 5.76 -11.77
C GLN A 140 -0.40 5.01 -10.46
N MET A 141 0.13 5.69 -9.43
CA MET A 141 0.28 5.12 -8.09
C MET A 141 -1.06 4.69 -7.52
N TRP A 142 -2.07 5.55 -7.65
CA TRP A 142 -3.44 5.25 -7.24
C TRP A 142 -4.06 4.07 -7.99
N GLN A 143 -3.83 3.96 -9.30
CA GLN A 143 -4.31 2.81 -10.07
C GLN A 143 -3.66 1.52 -9.55
N ARG A 144 -2.35 1.53 -9.28
CA ARG A 144 -1.68 0.39 -8.63
C ARG A 144 -2.40 0.03 -7.33
N ILE A 145 -2.79 1.02 -6.52
CA ILE A 145 -3.57 0.87 -5.28
C ILE A 145 -4.99 0.31 -5.51
N ARG A 146 -5.75 0.83 -6.47
CA ARG A 146 -7.14 0.43 -6.74
C ARG A 146 -7.29 -0.93 -7.41
N TYR A 147 -6.25 -1.45 -8.05
CA TYR A 147 -6.20 -2.86 -8.46
C TYR A 147 -5.96 -3.84 -7.27
N GLY A 148 -6.08 -3.35 -6.02
CA GLY A 148 -6.24 -4.14 -4.80
C GLY A 148 -5.11 -4.01 -3.78
N VAL A 149 -4.30 -2.95 -3.80
CA VAL A 149 -3.16 -2.69 -2.90
C VAL A 149 -3.60 -1.71 -1.82
N ARG A 150 -4.01 -2.23 -0.65
CA ARG A 150 -3.52 -1.62 0.60
C ARG A 150 -2.11 -2.16 0.75
N TRP A 151 -1.08 -1.32 0.89
CA TRP A 151 0.31 -1.82 0.90
C TRP A 151 0.64 -2.45 2.27
N LYS A 152 0.13 -3.66 2.48
CA LYS A 152 0.59 -4.63 3.47
C LYS A 152 0.86 -5.96 2.74
N PRO A 153 2.13 -6.27 2.39
CA PRO A 153 2.49 -7.50 1.68
C PRO A 153 1.96 -8.78 2.35
N ASP A 154 1.91 -8.79 3.69
CA ASP A 154 1.51 -9.96 4.49
C ASP A 154 -0.01 -10.23 4.46
N GLU A 155 -0.84 -9.19 4.45
CA GLU A 155 -2.30 -9.35 4.41
C GLU A 155 -2.78 -9.88 3.04
N ARG A 156 -2.12 -9.48 1.95
CA ARG A 156 -2.47 -9.90 0.58
C ARG A 156 -2.09 -11.33 0.30
N LEU A 157 -0.91 -11.77 0.77
CA LEU A 157 -0.57 -13.19 0.79
C LEU A 157 -1.65 -13.97 1.57
N ALA A 158 -2.06 -13.49 2.75
CA ALA A 158 -3.10 -14.13 3.54
C ALA A 158 -4.48 -14.17 2.84
N LEU A 159 -4.88 -13.12 2.11
CA LEU A 159 -6.12 -13.08 1.34
C LEU A 159 -6.07 -14.01 0.11
N ALA A 160 -4.94 -14.07 -0.58
CA ALA A 160 -4.73 -15.00 -1.69
C ALA A 160 -4.75 -16.47 -1.21
N ILE A 161 -4.12 -16.75 -0.06
CA ILE A 161 -4.20 -18.05 0.63
C ILE A 161 -5.64 -18.38 1.04
N ARG A 162 -6.44 -17.40 1.47
CA ARG A 162 -7.86 -17.60 1.82
C ARG A 162 -8.74 -17.98 0.62
N ALA A 163 -8.42 -17.50 -0.58
CA ALA A 163 -9.11 -17.87 -1.80
C ALA A 163 -8.65 -19.23 -2.38
N LEU A 164 -7.51 -19.74 -1.91
CA LEU A 164 -6.94 -20.98 -2.43
C LEU A 164 -7.84 -22.17 -2.08
N ASN A 165 -8.31 -22.85 -3.12
CA ASN A 165 -9.24 -23.98 -3.03
C ASN A 165 -8.76 -25.11 -3.95
N LEU A 166 -8.49 -26.28 -3.37
CA LEU A 166 -7.87 -27.41 -4.05
C LEU A 166 -8.87 -28.49 -4.49
N LYS A 167 -10.18 -28.19 -4.52
CA LYS A 167 -11.22 -29.16 -4.93
C LYS A 167 -10.95 -29.84 -6.28
N SER A 168 -10.44 -29.08 -7.26
CA SER A 168 -10.16 -29.57 -8.63
C SER A 168 -8.74 -30.10 -8.82
N VAL A 169 -7.92 -30.19 -7.76
CA VAL A 169 -6.52 -30.61 -7.84
C VAL A 169 -6.37 -32.05 -7.33
N LYS A 170 -5.76 -32.93 -8.12
CA LYS A 170 -5.48 -34.33 -7.74
C LYS A 170 -4.12 -34.46 -7.04
N THR A 171 -3.07 -33.96 -7.68
CA THR A 171 -1.69 -34.09 -7.16
C THR A 171 -0.90 -32.80 -7.39
N VAL A 172 -0.10 -32.39 -6.42
CA VAL A 172 0.87 -31.29 -6.53
C VAL A 172 2.26 -31.86 -6.28
N ASN A 173 3.13 -31.81 -7.28
CA ASN A 173 4.50 -32.28 -7.20
C ASN A 173 5.43 -31.07 -7.23
N ILE A 174 6.13 -30.83 -6.12
CA ILE A 174 7.02 -29.69 -5.92
C ILE A 174 8.45 -30.16 -6.14
N SER A 175 9.23 -29.43 -6.93
CA SER A 175 10.62 -29.78 -7.23
C SER A 175 11.54 -28.59 -6.99
N LEU A 176 12.42 -28.72 -6.01
CA LEU A 176 13.32 -27.63 -5.60
C LEU A 176 14.72 -28.14 -5.24
N ASP A 177 15.73 -27.32 -5.51
CA ASP A 177 17.09 -27.53 -5.02
C ASP A 177 17.31 -26.58 -3.83
N PRO A 178 17.58 -27.07 -2.59
CA PRO A 178 17.71 -26.24 -1.41
C PRO A 178 18.77 -25.14 -1.48
N LEU A 179 19.81 -25.32 -2.30
CA LEU A 179 20.94 -24.39 -2.44
C LEU A 179 20.69 -23.28 -3.46
N TYR A 180 19.57 -23.32 -4.18
CA TYR A 180 19.19 -22.27 -5.13
C TYR A 180 18.64 -21.03 -4.40
N SER A 181 19.05 -19.83 -4.83
CA SER A 181 18.69 -18.56 -4.19
C SER A 181 17.20 -18.18 -4.36
N GLY A 182 16.54 -18.65 -5.42
CA GLY A 182 15.12 -18.38 -5.75
C GLY A 182 14.08 -19.27 -5.05
N ASN A 183 14.40 -19.87 -3.90
CA ASN A 183 13.52 -20.84 -3.22
C ASN A 183 12.42 -20.22 -2.35
N LEU A 184 12.44 -18.92 -2.11
CA LEU A 184 11.51 -18.26 -1.19
C LEU A 184 10.05 -18.48 -1.62
N SER A 185 9.75 -18.25 -2.90
CA SER A 185 8.38 -18.34 -3.43
C SER A 185 7.79 -19.74 -3.36
N ILE A 186 8.59 -20.76 -3.69
CA ILE A 186 8.13 -22.15 -3.66
C ILE A 186 7.95 -22.66 -2.22
N ARG A 187 8.80 -22.22 -1.29
CA ARG A 187 8.65 -22.55 0.15
C ARG A 187 7.38 -21.93 0.73
N THR A 188 7.13 -20.66 0.44
CA THR A 188 5.91 -19.96 0.88
C THR A 188 4.65 -20.62 0.30
N PHE A 189 4.67 -21.00 -0.98
CA PHE A 189 3.58 -21.74 -1.63
C PHE A 189 3.37 -23.12 -1.00
N TRP A 190 4.44 -23.87 -0.78
CA TRP A 190 4.38 -25.20 -0.14
C TRP A 190 3.77 -25.10 1.26
N HIS A 191 4.23 -24.16 2.08
CA HIS A 191 3.67 -23.90 3.41
C HIS A 191 2.18 -23.51 3.34
N SER A 192 1.81 -22.69 2.35
CA SER A 192 0.43 -22.23 2.16
C SER A 192 -0.54 -23.37 1.84
N ILE A 193 -0.15 -24.31 0.97
CA ILE A 193 -0.98 -25.48 0.62
C ILE A 193 -1.12 -26.45 1.79
N LEU A 194 -0.07 -26.60 2.60
CA LEU A 194 -0.09 -27.47 3.76
C LEU A 194 -0.90 -26.89 4.93
N SER A 195 -1.27 -25.61 4.87
CA SER A 195 -2.10 -24.96 5.89
C SER A 195 -3.38 -25.79 6.13
N PRO A 196 -3.76 -26.06 7.40
CA PRO A 196 -4.94 -26.85 7.73
C PRO A 196 -6.21 -26.33 7.04
N LYS A 197 -6.32 -25.00 6.89
CA LYS A 197 -7.45 -24.32 6.26
C LYS A 197 -7.62 -24.69 4.78
N VAL A 198 -6.50 -24.84 4.06
CA VAL A 198 -6.49 -25.22 2.64
C VAL A 198 -6.72 -26.73 2.51
N ARG A 199 -6.09 -27.54 3.35
CA ARG A 199 -6.27 -29.00 3.34
C ARG A 199 -7.72 -29.44 3.63
N LEU A 200 -8.47 -28.67 4.41
CA LEU A 200 -9.90 -28.90 4.62
C LEU A 200 -10.74 -28.79 3.33
N THR A 201 -10.29 -28.02 2.32
CA THR A 201 -11.01 -27.91 1.05
C THR A 201 -10.94 -29.19 0.21
N ASN A 202 -9.86 -29.95 0.35
CA ASN A 202 -9.69 -31.25 -0.29
C ASN A 202 -8.66 -32.11 0.49
N PRO A 203 -9.11 -32.98 1.42
CA PRO A 203 -8.22 -33.80 2.22
C PRO A 203 -7.53 -34.93 1.43
N ALA A 204 -7.98 -35.21 0.20
CA ALA A 204 -7.46 -36.28 -0.65
C ALA A 204 -6.32 -35.82 -1.59
N VAL A 205 -5.98 -34.53 -1.63
CA VAL A 205 -4.87 -34.02 -2.45
C VAL A 205 -3.56 -34.68 -2.03
N LYS A 206 -2.86 -35.27 -3.00
CA LYS A 206 -1.50 -35.79 -2.79
C LYS A 206 -0.48 -34.69 -3.09
N VAL A 207 0.18 -34.21 -2.05
CA VAL A 207 1.32 -33.29 -2.19
C VAL A 207 2.61 -34.09 -2.05
N SER A 208 3.47 -34.06 -3.07
CA SER A 208 4.80 -34.68 -3.01
C SER A 208 5.88 -33.64 -3.28
N ALA A 209 7.04 -33.81 -2.67
CA ALA A 209 8.18 -32.92 -2.86
C ALA A 209 9.41 -33.75 -3.25
N GLN A 210 10.12 -33.28 -4.28
CA GLN A 210 11.36 -33.85 -4.75
C GLN A 210 12.48 -32.83 -4.54
N ILE A 211 13.45 -33.21 -3.71
CA ILE A 211 14.65 -32.41 -3.45
C ILE A 211 15.69 -32.78 -4.52
N ARG A 212 16.13 -31.80 -5.29
CA ARG A 212 17.17 -31.94 -6.33
C ARG A 212 18.50 -31.35 -5.84
N ASN A 213 19.59 -31.70 -6.54
CA ASN A 213 20.93 -31.15 -6.33
C ASN A 213 21.56 -30.80 -7.69
N ASP A 214 20.79 -30.11 -8.54
CA ASP A 214 21.12 -29.78 -9.92
C ASP A 214 21.35 -28.28 -10.15
N ARG A 215 21.24 -27.45 -9.10
CA ARG A 215 21.27 -25.97 -9.12
C ARG A 215 20.30 -25.34 -10.13
N GLN A 216 19.25 -26.08 -10.50
CA GLN A 216 18.25 -25.60 -11.46
C GLN A 216 17.13 -24.85 -10.74
N PRO A 217 16.40 -23.97 -11.44
CA PRO A 217 15.31 -23.21 -10.85
C PRO A 217 14.21 -24.13 -10.30
N PRO A 218 13.60 -23.75 -9.16
CA PRO A 218 12.49 -24.48 -8.60
C PRO A 218 11.24 -24.38 -9.47
N PHE A 219 10.44 -25.44 -9.47
CA PHE A 219 9.16 -25.49 -10.18
C PHE A 219 8.20 -26.44 -9.47
N PHE A 220 6.91 -26.31 -9.75
CA PHE A 220 5.93 -27.31 -9.34
C PHE A 220 4.98 -27.67 -10.48
N ILE A 221 4.44 -28.89 -10.40
CA ILE A 221 3.47 -29.42 -11.34
C ILE A 221 2.20 -29.77 -10.58
N ALA A 222 1.09 -29.12 -10.92
CA ALA A 222 -0.22 -29.46 -10.40
C ALA A 222 -1.01 -30.23 -11.47
N THR A 223 -1.50 -31.42 -11.14
CA THR A 223 -2.38 -32.21 -12.01
C THR A 223 -3.81 -32.03 -11.53
N LEU A 224 -4.68 -31.56 -12.42
CA LEU A 224 -6.09 -31.33 -12.14
C LEU A 224 -6.91 -32.62 -12.33
N ASP A 225 -8.13 -32.60 -11.81
CA ASP A 225 -9.13 -33.66 -11.97
C ASP A 225 -9.41 -34.01 -13.44
N ASN A 226 -9.46 -32.98 -14.30
CA ASN A 226 -9.65 -33.04 -15.74
C ASN A 226 -8.42 -33.56 -16.54
N GLY A 227 -7.34 -33.96 -15.86
CA GLY A 227 -6.14 -34.51 -16.49
C GLY A 227 -5.15 -33.47 -17.03
N LYS A 228 -5.46 -32.16 -16.97
CA LYS A 228 -4.51 -31.10 -17.32
C LYS A 228 -3.40 -31.01 -16.28
N LYS A 229 -2.16 -30.87 -16.77
CA LYS A 229 -0.98 -30.64 -15.95
C LYS A 229 -0.54 -29.19 -16.09
N LEU A 230 -0.55 -28.45 -14.99
CA LEU A 230 -0.07 -27.07 -14.93
C LEU A 230 1.38 -27.07 -14.43
N HIS A 231 2.30 -26.58 -15.24
CA HIS A 231 3.71 -26.47 -14.91
C HIS A 231 4.07 -25.01 -14.59
N PHE A 232 4.49 -24.74 -13.35
CA PHE A 232 4.85 -23.41 -12.89
C PHE A 232 6.34 -23.34 -12.55
N LYS A 233 7.06 -22.46 -13.25
CA LYS A 233 8.42 -22.06 -12.86
C LYS A 233 8.29 -20.99 -11.78
N THR A 234 8.95 -21.19 -10.64
CA THR A 234 8.82 -20.28 -9.48
C THR A 234 9.99 -19.32 -9.35
N ASP A 235 10.98 -19.42 -10.24
CA ASP A 235 12.13 -18.51 -10.26
C ASP A 235 11.72 -17.09 -10.66
N LYS A 236 12.20 -16.10 -9.91
CA LYS A 236 11.90 -14.65 -10.05
C LYS A 236 10.43 -14.24 -10.00
N MET A 237 9.51 -15.16 -9.65
CA MET A 237 8.10 -14.83 -9.46
C MET A 237 7.82 -14.65 -7.96
N PRO A 238 7.25 -13.51 -7.52
CA PRO A 238 6.82 -13.32 -6.15
C PRO A 238 5.80 -14.39 -5.72
N ALA A 239 5.83 -14.81 -4.45
CA ALA A 239 4.92 -15.83 -3.91
C ALA A 239 3.44 -15.45 -4.10
N MET A 240 3.12 -14.16 -4.02
CA MET A 240 1.78 -13.62 -4.25
C MET A 240 1.30 -13.92 -5.69
N ASP A 241 2.06 -13.49 -6.69
CA ASP A 241 1.73 -13.68 -8.11
C ASP A 241 1.56 -15.16 -8.46
N LEU A 242 2.38 -16.00 -7.85
CA LEU A 242 2.31 -17.44 -8.00
C LEU A 242 0.96 -18.01 -7.53
N ILE A 243 0.52 -17.64 -6.32
CA ILE A 243 -0.75 -18.08 -5.73
C ILE A 243 -1.94 -17.52 -6.51
N MET A 244 -1.90 -16.24 -6.91
CA MET A 244 -2.98 -15.62 -7.67
C MET A 244 -3.14 -16.25 -9.04
N ARG A 245 -2.04 -16.47 -9.78
CA ARG A 245 -2.06 -17.15 -11.09
C ARG A 245 -2.54 -18.59 -10.95
N PHE A 246 -2.14 -19.27 -9.88
CA PHE A 246 -2.62 -20.62 -9.59
C PHE A 246 -4.14 -20.63 -9.36
N ASN A 247 -4.66 -19.72 -8.52
CA ASN A 247 -6.10 -19.58 -8.28
C ASN A 247 -6.89 -19.28 -9.56
N LYS A 248 -6.39 -18.35 -10.38
CA LYS A 248 -6.99 -18.00 -11.68
C LYS A 248 -7.11 -19.22 -12.60
N LEU A 249 -6.05 -20.03 -12.69
CA LEU A 249 -6.04 -21.24 -13.53
C LEU A 249 -6.92 -22.38 -12.98
N LEU A 250 -7.24 -22.36 -11.68
CA LEU A 250 -8.23 -23.24 -11.07
C LEU A 250 -9.67 -22.74 -11.23
N GLY A 251 -9.88 -21.52 -11.77
CA GLY A 251 -11.20 -20.87 -11.85
C GLY A 251 -11.69 -20.32 -10.51
N ASN A 252 -10.80 -20.20 -9.52
CA ASN A 252 -11.09 -19.57 -8.23
C ASN A 252 -10.90 -18.05 -8.31
N PRO A 253 -11.53 -17.26 -7.42
CA PRO A 253 -11.22 -15.83 -7.31
C PRO A 253 -9.74 -15.62 -6.96
N GLU A 254 -9.11 -14.60 -7.54
CA GLU A 254 -7.69 -14.31 -7.33
C GLU A 254 -7.40 -13.90 -5.87
N LEU A 255 -8.38 -13.29 -5.19
CA LEU A 255 -8.33 -12.84 -3.79
C LEU A 255 -9.57 -13.27 -3.01
N GLY A 256 -9.41 -13.61 -1.73
CA GLY A 256 -10.51 -13.93 -0.83
C GLY A 256 -11.22 -12.68 -0.31
N LYS A 257 -12.47 -12.82 0.17
CA LYS A 257 -13.19 -11.72 0.84
C LYS A 257 -12.47 -11.33 2.15
N SER A 258 -12.36 -10.02 2.40
CA SER A 258 -11.97 -9.46 3.71
C SER A 258 -13.03 -9.79 4.76
N GLY A 259 -12.61 -9.97 6.03
CA GLY A 259 -13.48 -10.34 7.16
C GLY A 259 -13.33 -11.77 7.69
N THR A 260 -13.85 -12.03 8.89
CA THR A 260 -13.90 -13.38 9.49
C THR A 260 -14.86 -14.26 8.69
N ARG A 261 -14.35 -15.39 8.17
CA ARG A 261 -15.20 -16.38 7.51
C ARG A 261 -16.12 -16.97 8.58
N PRO A 262 -17.46 -17.06 8.37
CA PRO A 262 -18.31 -17.76 9.32
C PRO A 262 -17.77 -19.18 9.48
N ARG A 263 -17.47 -19.58 10.73
CA ARG A 263 -17.12 -20.97 11.05
C ARG A 263 -18.26 -21.83 10.53
N GLN A 264 -17.99 -22.73 9.59
CA GLN A 264 -18.94 -23.79 9.28
C GLN A 264 -19.15 -24.55 10.59
N LYS A 265 -20.40 -24.55 11.08
CA LYS A 265 -20.79 -25.42 12.18
C LYS A 265 -20.51 -26.85 11.72
N LEU A 266 -19.74 -27.57 12.54
CA LEU A 266 -19.54 -29.01 12.47
C LEU A 266 -20.89 -29.73 12.38
#